data_AF-A0A2V7XTT0-F1
#
_entry.id   AF-A0A2V7XTT0-F1
#
_cell.length_a   1.000
_cell.length_b   1.000
_cell.length_c   1.000
_cell.angle_alpha   90.00
_cell.angle_beta   90.00
_cell.angle_gamma   90.00
#
_symmetry.space_group_name_H-M   'P 1'
#
loop_
_entity.id
_entity.type
_entity.pdbx_description
1 polymer ?
#
loop_
_entity_poly.entity_id
_entity_poly.type
_entity_poly.pdbx_seq_one_letter_code
_entity_poly.pdbx_strand_id
1 'polypeptide(L)'
;MNVDYENLERDIVTGLFRESLREELVAGFRQIQASGERLPAASHYASQIAEIVSRGAAGPLKPEIAFELYQEVLDAVEAARALGEQRAQ
;
A
#
# COMPACT_ATOMS: atom_id res chain seq x y z
N MET A 1 -1.54 -8.97 5.10
CA MET A 1 -0.09 -8.70 4.89
C MET A 1 0.64 -8.69 6.23
N ASN A 2 1.71 -9.46 6.36
CA ASN A 2 2.66 -9.32 7.47
C ASN A 2 3.90 -8.62 6.90
N VAL A 3 4.24 -7.43 7.39
CA VAL A 3 5.38 -6.66 6.88
C VAL A 3 6.66 -7.20 7.50
N ASP A 4 7.62 -7.60 6.67
CA ASP A 4 8.95 -7.99 7.12
C ASP A 4 9.80 -6.73 7.35
N TYR A 5 9.73 -6.21 8.57
CA TYR A 5 10.46 -4.99 8.94
C TYR A 5 11.99 -5.16 8.94
N GLU A 6 12.51 -6.39 9.02
CA GLU A 6 13.95 -6.64 8.94
C GLU A 6 14.46 -6.46 7.50
N ASN A 7 13.60 -6.76 6.51
CA ASN A 7 13.94 -6.71 5.11
C ASN A 7 13.25 -5.57 4.32
N LEU A 8 12.49 -4.72 5.00
CA LEU A 8 11.64 -3.69 4.39
C LEU A 8 12.37 -2.83 3.35
N GLU A 9 13.58 -2.34 3.63
CA GLU A 9 14.35 -1.50 2.69
C GLU A 9 14.63 -2.24 1.37
N ARG A 10 15.01 -3.53 1.44
CA ARG A 10 15.21 -4.37 0.26
C ARG A 10 13.91 -4.58 -0.49
N ASP A 11 12.83 -4.87 0.22
CA ASP A 11 11.55 -5.21 -0.37
C ASP A 11 10.89 -4.00 -1.05
N ILE A 12 11.12 -2.78 -0.53
CA ILE A 12 10.78 -1.51 -1.19
C ILE A 12 11.59 -1.37 -2.50
N VAL A 13 12.92 -1.48 -2.43
CA VAL A 13 13.79 -1.26 -3.60
C VAL A 13 13.54 -2.28 -4.72
N THR A 14 13.16 -3.50 -4.36
CA THR A 14 12.88 -4.58 -5.33
C THR A 14 11.45 -4.58 -5.86
N GLY A 15 10.57 -3.75 -5.31
CA GLY A 15 9.15 -3.70 -5.70
C GLY A 15 8.26 -4.79 -5.08
N LEU A 16 8.85 -5.71 -4.30
CA LEU A 16 8.14 -6.83 -3.68
C LEU A 16 7.11 -6.35 -2.65
N PHE A 17 7.42 -5.23 -1.99
CA PHE A 17 6.51 -4.60 -1.04
C PHE A 17 5.21 -4.14 -1.74
N ARG A 18 5.29 -3.40 -2.85
CA ARG A 18 4.11 -2.98 -3.62
C ARG A 18 3.29 -4.16 -4.10
N GLU A 19 3.92 -5.20 -4.63
CA GLU A 19 3.20 -6.37 -5.15
C GLU A 19 2.36 -7.04 -4.06
N SER A 20 2.97 -7.31 -2.91
CA SER A 20 2.33 -7.92 -1.76
C SER A 20 1.20 -7.04 -1.20
N LEU A 21 1.45 -5.73 -1.06
CA LEU A 21 0.46 -4.79 -0.58
C LEU A 21 -0.74 -4.69 -1.52
N ARG A 22 -0.51 -4.63 -2.83
CA ARG A 22 -1.57 -4.54 -3.84
C ARG A 22 -2.52 -5.73 -3.74
N GLU A 23 -2.02 -6.95 -3.61
CA GLU A 23 -2.86 -8.16 -3.53
C GLU A 23 -3.84 -8.10 -2.36
N GLU A 24 -3.38 -7.60 -1.22
CA GLU A 24 -4.15 -7.45 0.00
C GLU A 24 -5.18 -6.32 -0.11
N LEU A 25 -4.77 -5.18 -0.69
CA LEU A 25 -5.65 -4.05 -0.94
C LEU A 25 -6.78 -4.38 -1.92
N VAL A 26 -6.52 -5.19 -2.96
CA VAL A 26 -7.56 -5.62 -3.91
C VAL A 26 -8.70 -6.35 -3.20
N ALA A 27 -8.38 -7.23 -2.25
CA ALA A 27 -9.39 -7.95 -1.49
C ALA A 27 -10.22 -6.99 -0.62
N GLY A 28 -9.57 -6.08 0.12
CA GLY A 28 -10.25 -5.10 0.97
C GLY A 28 -11.11 -4.10 0.18
N PHE A 29 -10.59 -3.56 -0.91
CA PHE A 29 -11.33 -2.59 -1.74
C PHE A 29 -12.57 -3.20 -2.40
N ARG A 30 -12.53 -4.47 -2.78
CA ARG A 30 -13.73 -5.20 -3.26
C ARG A 30 -14.80 -5.31 -2.17
N GLN A 31 -14.40 -5.57 -0.92
CA GLN A 31 -15.35 -5.66 0.19
C GLN A 31 -15.99 -4.30 0.48
N ILE A 32 -15.20 -3.22 0.50
CA ILE A 32 -15.71 -1.85 0.69
C ILE A 32 -16.67 -1.45 -0.44
N GLN A 33 -16.34 -1.78 -1.69
CA GLN A 33 -17.27 -1.54 -2.79
C GLN A 33 -18.56 -2.36 -2.67
N ALA A 34 -18.46 -3.64 -2.27
CA ALA A 34 -19.62 -4.49 -2.07
C ALA A 34 -20.53 -4.02 -0.93
N SER A 35 -20.01 -3.27 0.06
CA SER A 35 -20.83 -2.60 1.09
C SER A 35 -21.49 -1.31 0.59
N GLY A 36 -21.18 -0.86 -0.63
CA GLY A 36 -21.69 0.38 -1.22
C GLY A 36 -20.95 1.64 -0.76
N GLU A 37 -19.83 1.48 -0.05
CA GLU A 37 -19.00 2.58 0.42
C GLU A 37 -18.06 3.09 -0.67
N ARG A 38 -17.79 4.40 -0.65
CA ARG A 38 -16.84 5.03 -1.58
C ARG A 38 -15.43 4.97 -1.00
N LEU A 39 -14.48 4.53 -1.81
CA LEU A 39 -13.06 4.56 -1.45
C LEU A 39 -12.54 6.01 -1.35
N PRO A 40 -11.95 6.42 -0.19
CA PRO A 40 -11.15 7.64 -0.02
C PRO A 40 -10.08 7.82 -1.11
N ALA A 41 -9.50 9.01 -1.26
CA ALA A 41 -8.44 9.27 -2.24
C ALA A 41 -7.22 8.34 -2.07
N ALA A 42 -6.55 7.98 -3.18
CA ALA A 42 -5.44 7.02 -3.16
C ALA A 42 -4.27 7.53 -2.30
N SER A 43 -3.94 8.82 -2.45
CA SER A 43 -2.93 9.51 -1.65
C SER A 43 -3.25 9.53 -0.15
N HIS A 44 -4.53 9.51 0.23
CA HIS A 44 -4.93 9.46 1.64
C HIS A 44 -4.60 8.10 2.25
N TYR A 45 -4.99 7.00 1.59
CA TYR A 45 -4.59 5.66 1.99
C TYR A 45 -3.08 5.49 1.98
N ALA A 46 -2.41 6.01 0.94
CA ALA A 46 -0.97 5.87 0.81
C ALA A 46 -0.23 6.53 1.96
N SER A 47 -0.62 7.75 2.32
CA SER A 47 -0.07 8.46 3.49
C SER A 47 -0.24 7.66 4.77
N GLN A 48 -1.44 7.13 5.03
CA GLN A 48 -1.71 6.37 6.27
C GLN A 48 -0.91 5.06 6.33
N ILE A 49 -0.87 4.30 5.24
CA ILE A 49 -0.15 3.03 5.19
C ILE A 49 1.36 3.27 5.32
N ALA A 50 1.90 4.25 4.58
CA ALA A 50 3.32 4.60 4.68
C ALA A 50 3.69 5.06 6.11
N GLU A 51 2.84 5.83 6.78
CA GLU A 51 3.05 6.24 8.17
C GLU A 51 3.06 5.04 9.14
N ILE A 52 2.12 4.09 8.99
CA ILE A 52 2.06 2.88 9.81
C ILE A 52 3.32 2.03 9.60
N VAL A 53 3.68 1.77 8.35
CA VAL A 53 4.85 0.97 8.00
C VAL A 53 6.13 1.65 8.48
N SER A 54 6.26 2.96 8.28
CA SER A 54 7.43 3.71 8.76
C SER A 54 7.55 3.70 10.29
N ARG A 55 6.44 3.63 11.03
CA ARG A 55 6.47 3.49 12.51
C ARG A 55 6.81 2.07 12.97
N GLY A 56 6.54 1.06 12.16
CA GLY A 56 6.87 -0.33 12.47
C GLY A 56 8.34 -0.70 12.21
N ALA A 57 9.07 0.11 11.44
CA ALA A 57 10.49 -0.10 11.19
C ALA A 57 11.31 -0.01 12.49
N ALA A 58 12.41 -0.77 12.57
CA ALA A 58 13.27 -0.85 13.76
C ALA A 58 13.93 0.50 14.16
N GLY A 59 13.92 1.48 13.26
CA GLY A 59 14.36 2.85 13.48
C GLY A 59 13.85 3.78 12.37
N PRO A 60 14.14 5.09 12.46
CA PRO A 60 13.76 6.03 11.41
C PRO A 60 14.31 5.61 10.06
N LEU A 61 13.44 5.53 9.05
CA LEU A 61 13.85 5.29 7.68
C LEU A 61 14.68 6.47 7.17
N LYS A 62 15.66 6.19 6.30
CA LYS A 62 16.35 7.24 5.56
C LYS A 62 15.32 8.00 4.71
N PRO A 63 15.49 9.33 4.50
CA PRO A 63 14.52 10.12 3.73
C PRO A 63 14.20 9.55 2.34
N GLU A 64 15.21 9.00 1.67
CA GLU A 64 15.06 8.40 0.34
C GLU A 64 14.16 7.17 0.41
N ILE A 65 14.38 6.29 1.39
CA ILE A 65 13.57 5.08 1.59
C ILE A 65 12.16 5.42 2.03
N ALA A 66 11.97 6.46 2.85
CA ALA A 66 10.65 6.93 3.25
C ALA A 66 9.85 7.47 2.05
N PHE A 67 10.53 8.18 1.12
CA PHE A 67 9.93 8.63 -0.12
C PHE A 67 9.55 7.45 -1.03
N GLU A 68 10.47 6.51 -1.25
CA GLU A 68 10.21 5.31 -2.06
C GLU A 68 9.10 4.44 -1.47
N LEU A 69 9.05 4.29 -0.14
CA LEU A 69 7.94 3.61 0.54
C LEU A 69 6.60 4.27 0.18
N TYR A 70 6.52 5.60 0.25
CA TYR A 70 5.29 6.29 -0.12
C TYR A 70 4.91 6.07 -1.59
N GLN A 71 5.87 6.12 -2.52
CA GLN A 71 5.62 5.86 -3.95
C GLN A 71 5.12 4.44 -4.18
N GLU A 72 5.79 3.43 -3.61
CA GLU A 72 5.40 2.02 -3.72
C GLU A 72 3.99 1.76 -3.16
N VAL A 73 3.66 2.39 -2.03
CA VAL A 73 2.32 2.31 -1.45
C VAL A 73 1.29 2.98 -2.36
N LEU A 74 1.59 4.18 -2.88
CA LEU A 74 0.68 4.92 -3.75
C LEU A 74 0.35 4.10 -5.01
N ASP A 75 1.38 3.56 -5.66
CA ASP A 75 1.23 2.70 -6.83
C ASP A 75 0.40 1.45 -6.51
N ALA A 76 0.65 0.80 -5.38
CA ALA A 76 -0.12 -0.35 -4.94
C ALA A 76 -1.61 -0.01 -4.76
N VAL A 77 -1.90 1.12 -4.12
CA VAL A 77 -3.26 1.60 -3.88
C VAL A 77 -3.96 1.92 -5.19
N GLU A 78 -3.34 2.70 -6.08
CA GLU A 78 -3.93 3.07 -7.36
C GLU A 78 -4.23 1.85 -8.22
N ALA A 79 -3.26 0.92 -8.32
CA ALA A 79 -3.46 -0.33 -9.05
C ALA A 79 -4.58 -1.19 -8.43
N ALA A 80 -4.61 -1.32 -7.10
CA ALA A 80 -5.64 -2.09 -6.42
C ALA A 80 -7.04 -1.50 -6.61
N ARG A 81 -7.16 -0.17 -6.59
CA ARG A 81 -8.43 0.52 -6.86
C ARG A 81 -8.93 0.27 -8.27
N ALA A 82 -8.06 0.44 -9.27
CA ALA A 82 -8.42 0.20 -10.67
C ALA A 82 -8.92 -1.24 -10.89
N LEU A 83 -8.24 -2.23 -10.28
CA LEU A 83 -8.64 -3.65 -10.35
C LEU A 83 -9.89 -3.99 -9.53
N GLY A 84 -10.18 -3.24 -8.47
CA GLY A 84 -11.42 -3.31 -7.72
C GLY A 84 -12.59 -2.78 -8.56
N GLU A 85 -12.42 -1.60 -9.15
CA GLU A 85 -13.42 -0.92 -9.98
C GLU A 85 -13.75 -1.67 -11.29
N GLN A 86 -12.76 -2.30 -11.95
CA GLN A 86 -12.95 -2.99 -13.24
C GLN A 86 -13.82 -4.25 -13.19
N ARG A 87 -14.06 -4.87 -12.03
CA ARG A 87 -14.90 -6.08 -11.91
C ARG A 87 -16.33 -5.83 -11.44
N ALA A 88 -16.67 -4.58 -11.13
CA ALA A 88 -18.01 -4.18 -10.72
C ALA A 88 -18.89 -3.69 -11.90
N GLN A 89 -18.36 -3.71 -13.13
CA GLN A 89 -19.05 -3.45 -14.39
C GLN A 89 -19.31 -4.76 -15.14
#